data_AF-A0A538AGZ2-F1
#
_entry.id   AF-A0A538AGZ2-F1
#
_cell.length_a   1.000
_cell.length_b   1.000
_cell.length_c   1.000
_cell.angle_alpha   90.00
_cell.angle_beta   90.00
_cell.angle_gamma   90.00
#
_symmetry.space_group_name_H-M   'P 1'
#
loop_
_entity.id
_entity.type
_entity.pdbx_description
1 polymer ?
#
loop_
_entity_poly.entity_id
_entity_poly.type
_entity_poly.pdbx_seq_one_letter_code
_entity_poly.pdbx_strand_id
1 'polypeptide(L)'
;MSTTRAEPGWPDLLVDCAPESATAQRLVAQLRACQVSALAFCRLLERWARGEAEPSTPGAREAALRRAAERAETALTGLEDPLGRYLLELEADRAEGRSWYGEPGRAELVEWQPVLHRAGVHASPVRVAQAYLELAVLVRALEGLASAARMRSAPEPSSLWAGLFDLRENLLNGALEDLRALAA
;
A
#
# COMPACT_ATOMS: atom_id res chain seq x y z
N MET A 1 27.40 -14.46 23.30
CA MET A 1 26.58 -13.35 22.78
C MET A 1 25.59 -13.92 21.79
N SER A 2 24.39 -14.29 22.26
CA SER A 2 23.33 -14.77 21.37
C SER A 2 22.73 -13.57 20.66
N THR A 3 23.11 -13.36 19.39
CA THR A 3 22.39 -12.46 18.51
C THR A 3 21.01 -13.06 18.29
N THR A 4 20.00 -12.50 18.95
CA THR A 4 18.60 -12.76 18.62
C THR A 4 18.44 -12.40 17.14
N ARG A 5 18.37 -13.39 16.26
CA ARG A 5 18.05 -13.13 14.86
C ARG A 5 16.70 -12.42 14.87
N ALA A 6 16.65 -11.22 14.29
CA ALA A 6 15.39 -10.54 14.05
C ALA A 6 14.49 -11.52 13.27
N GLU A 7 13.19 -11.58 13.62
CA GLU A 7 12.26 -12.41 12.87
C GLU A 7 12.24 -11.98 11.40
N PRO A 8 12.23 -12.94 10.45
CA PRO A 8 12.17 -12.62 9.02
C PRO A 8 10.87 -11.89 8.69
N GLY A 9 10.98 -10.81 7.92
CA GLY A 9 9.87 -10.00 7.44
C GLY A 9 9.66 -10.11 5.93
N TRP A 10 8.63 -9.44 5.42
CA TRP A 10 8.40 -9.31 3.98
C TRP A 10 9.62 -8.77 3.18
N PRO A 11 10.48 -7.89 3.71
CA PRO A 11 11.65 -7.41 2.98
C PRO A 11 12.64 -8.53 2.65
N ASP A 12 12.82 -9.47 3.59
CA ASP A 12 13.74 -10.59 3.42
C ASP A 12 13.27 -11.50 2.28
N LEU A 13 11.96 -11.73 2.16
CA LEU A 13 11.39 -12.49 1.03
C LEU A 13 11.67 -11.85 -0.33
N LEU A 14 11.53 -10.53 -0.46
CA LEU A 14 11.80 -9.84 -1.73
C LEU A 14 13.29 -9.87 -2.08
N VAL A 15 14.18 -9.84 -1.08
CA VAL A 15 15.61 -9.97 -1.31
C VAL A 15 15.96 -11.39 -1.73
N ASP A 16 15.38 -12.41 -1.09
CA ASP A 16 15.63 -13.82 -1.39
C ASP A 16 15.09 -14.25 -2.77
N CYS A 17 14.00 -13.63 -3.24
CA CYS A 17 13.40 -13.91 -4.54
C CYS A 17 14.05 -13.13 -5.69
N ALA A 18 14.87 -12.11 -5.41
CA ALA A 18 15.43 -11.25 -6.44
C ALA A 18 16.66 -11.87 -7.11
N PRO A 19 16.75 -11.83 -8.45
CA PRO A 19 18.00 -12.14 -9.14
C PRO A 19 19.10 -11.12 -8.83
N GLU A 20 18.74 -9.85 -8.62
CA GLU A 20 19.66 -8.76 -8.33
C GLU A 20 19.33 -8.08 -6.98
N SER A 21 20.27 -8.17 -6.03
CA SER A 21 20.08 -7.65 -4.67
C SER A 21 19.91 -6.13 -4.63
N ALA A 22 20.55 -5.37 -5.52
CA ALA A 22 20.42 -3.92 -5.56
C ALA A 22 19.03 -3.46 -6.03
N THR A 23 18.36 -4.23 -6.89
CA THR A 23 16.97 -3.95 -7.31
C THR A 23 16.03 -4.22 -6.14
N ALA A 24 16.18 -5.35 -5.46
CA ALA A 24 15.37 -5.70 -4.31
C ALA A 24 15.44 -4.65 -3.20
N GLN A 25 16.64 -4.18 -2.85
CA GLN A 25 16.84 -3.17 -1.81
C GLN A 25 16.13 -1.85 -2.14
N ARG A 26 16.18 -1.42 -3.40
CA ARG A 26 15.46 -0.22 -3.87
C ARG A 26 13.95 -0.40 -3.78
N LEU A 27 13.44 -1.54 -4.25
CA LEU A 27 12.02 -1.85 -4.12
C LEU A 27 11.56 -1.90 -2.66
N VAL A 28 12.32 -2.56 -1.78
CA VAL A 28 12.03 -2.63 -0.34
C VAL A 28 11.98 -1.24 0.29
N ALA A 29 12.97 -0.38 0.00
CA ALA A 29 12.99 0.97 0.54
C ALA A 29 11.72 1.74 0.14
N GLN A 30 11.31 1.60 -1.12
CA GLN A 30 10.14 2.30 -1.63
C GLN A 30 8.82 1.72 -1.12
N LEU A 31 8.65 0.40 -1.09
CA LEU A 31 7.47 -0.25 -0.52
C LEU A 31 7.31 0.08 0.97
N ARG A 32 8.40 0.27 1.72
CA ARG A 32 8.33 0.79 3.10
C ARG A 32 7.77 2.20 3.15
N ALA A 33 8.22 3.09 2.26
CA ALA A 33 7.67 4.45 2.17
C ALA A 33 6.17 4.41 1.83
N CYS A 34 5.77 3.59 0.85
CA CYS A 34 4.36 3.39 0.50
C CYS A 34 3.56 2.85 1.69
N GLN A 35 4.06 1.84 2.41
CA GLN A 35 3.39 1.25 3.57
C GLN A 35 3.16 2.28 4.68
N VAL A 36 4.18 3.08 5.00
CA VAL A 36 4.07 4.11 6.05
C VAL A 36 3.06 5.19 5.66
N SER A 37 3.12 5.68 4.42
CA SER A 37 2.18 6.70 3.93
C SER A 37 0.76 6.16 3.83
N ALA A 38 0.57 4.92 3.33
CA ALA A 38 -0.71 4.23 3.26
C ALA A 38 -1.34 4.07 4.65
N LEU A 39 -0.59 3.56 5.62
CA LEU A 39 -1.06 3.41 7.00
C LEU A 39 -1.47 4.75 7.62
N ALA A 40 -0.71 5.82 7.36
CA ALA A 40 -1.05 7.16 7.86
C ALA A 40 -2.36 7.67 7.25
N PHE A 41 -2.58 7.44 5.95
CA PHE A 41 -3.80 7.80 5.24
C PHE A 41 -5.01 6.98 5.74
N CYS A 42 -4.92 5.65 5.74
CA CYS A 42 -5.98 4.76 6.19
C CYS A 42 -6.38 5.04 7.65
N ARG A 43 -5.40 5.15 8.57
CA ARG A 43 -5.68 5.44 9.99
C ARG A 43 -6.35 6.79 10.20
N LEU A 44 -6.01 7.81 9.39
CA LEU A 44 -6.68 9.11 9.46
C LEU A 44 -8.18 8.96 9.18
N LEU A 45 -8.52 8.28 8.09
CA LEU A 45 -9.91 8.06 7.67
C LEU A 45 -10.67 7.15 8.64
N GLU A 46 -10.03 6.07 9.12
CA GLU A 46 -10.63 5.15 10.09
C GLU A 46 -10.96 5.85 11.42
N ARG A 47 -10.11 6.76 11.90
CA ARG A 47 -10.43 7.57 13.09
C ARG A 47 -11.72 8.36 12.89
N TRP A 48 -11.88 8.99 11.73
CA TRP A 48 -13.10 9.72 11.41
C TRP A 48 -14.31 8.80 11.24
N ALA A 49 -14.13 7.59 10.72
CA ALA A 49 -15.16 6.56 10.66
C ALA A 49 -15.64 6.14 12.06
N ARG A 50 -14.71 6.05 13.03
CA ARG A 50 -15.00 5.83 14.47
C ARG A 50 -15.61 7.04 15.19
N GLY A 51 -15.69 8.20 14.52
CA GLY A 51 -16.24 9.43 15.08
C GLY A 51 -15.23 10.29 15.85
N GLU A 52 -13.93 9.96 15.76
CA GLU A 52 -12.88 10.75 16.39
C GLU A 52 -12.64 12.03 15.58
N ALA A 53 -12.88 13.19 16.20
CA ALA A 53 -12.69 14.50 15.57
C ALA A 53 -11.25 15.01 15.76
N GLU A 54 -10.25 14.23 15.33
CA GLU A 54 -8.85 14.65 15.33
C GLU A 54 -8.34 14.77 13.88
N PRO A 55 -7.81 15.94 13.47
CA PRO A 55 -7.75 17.22 14.19
C PRO A 55 -9.12 17.83 14.54
N SER A 56 -9.15 18.69 15.56
CA SER A 56 -10.39 19.25 16.17
C SER A 56 -11.21 20.18 15.27
N THR A 57 -10.61 20.78 14.24
CA THR A 57 -11.32 21.68 13.31
C THR A 57 -11.51 21.05 11.93
N PRO A 58 -12.60 21.38 11.21
CA PRO A 58 -12.79 20.94 9.83
C PRO A 58 -11.61 21.28 8.91
N GLY A 59 -11.14 22.54 8.93
CA GLY A 59 -10.01 22.95 8.08
C GLY A 59 -8.69 22.24 8.43
N ALA A 60 -8.44 21.92 9.70
CA ALA A 60 -7.27 21.12 10.08
C ALA A 60 -7.40 19.66 9.61
N ARG A 61 -8.61 19.10 9.57
CA ARG A 61 -8.89 17.77 9.01
C ARG A 61 -8.67 17.74 7.50
N GLU A 62 -9.15 18.74 6.76
CA GLU A 62 -8.87 18.88 5.32
C GLU A 62 -7.37 18.96 5.04
N ALA A 63 -6.65 19.80 5.78
CA ALA A 63 -5.20 19.91 5.64
C ALA A 63 -4.48 18.60 6.02
N ALA A 64 -5.00 17.85 6.98
CA ALA A 64 -4.47 16.53 7.34
C ALA A 64 -4.69 15.49 6.24
N LEU A 65 -5.87 15.49 5.61
CA LEU A 65 -6.17 14.63 4.45
C LEU A 65 -5.25 14.96 3.28
N ARG A 66 -5.13 16.24 2.94
CA ARG A 66 -4.26 16.71 1.85
C ARG A 66 -2.81 16.23 2.05
N ARG A 67 -2.23 16.48 3.23
CA ARG A 67 -0.86 16.03 3.55
C ARG A 67 -0.69 14.51 3.55
N ALA A 68 -1.73 13.78 3.97
CA ALA A 68 -1.69 12.32 3.91
C ALA A 68 -1.73 11.83 2.45
N ALA A 69 -2.56 12.44 1.62
CA ALA A 69 -2.64 12.16 0.19
C ALA A 69 -1.34 12.51 -0.53
N GLU A 70 -0.78 13.70 -0.31
CA GLU A 70 0.53 14.14 -0.85
C GLU A 70 1.65 13.13 -0.54
N ARG A 71 1.75 12.67 0.72
CA ARG A 71 2.80 11.70 1.10
C ARG A 71 2.59 10.32 0.47
N ALA A 72 1.34 9.88 0.31
CA ALA A 72 1.03 8.62 -0.35
C ALA A 72 1.31 8.72 -1.85
N GLU A 73 0.89 9.81 -2.49
CA GLU A 73 1.18 10.15 -3.88
C GLU A 73 2.68 10.12 -4.15
N THR A 74 3.49 10.84 -3.36
CA THR A 74 4.94 10.90 -3.55
C THR A 74 5.59 9.52 -3.39
N ALA A 75 5.11 8.72 -2.43
CA ALA A 75 5.60 7.36 -2.25
C ALA A 75 5.18 6.43 -3.41
N LEU A 76 3.97 6.54 -3.94
CA LEU A 76 3.55 5.72 -5.09
C LEU A 76 4.27 6.14 -6.37
N THR A 77 4.47 7.44 -6.62
CA THR A 77 5.23 7.93 -7.78
C THR A 77 6.65 7.35 -7.78
N GLY A 78 7.33 7.28 -6.63
CA GLY A 78 8.68 6.68 -6.56
C GLY A 78 8.71 5.15 -6.70
N LEU A 79 7.56 4.46 -6.68
CA LEU A 79 7.45 3.00 -6.78
C LEU A 79 7.56 2.50 -8.22
N GLU A 80 7.20 3.33 -9.20
CA GLU A 80 7.09 2.94 -10.62
C GLU A 80 8.36 2.23 -11.14
N ASP A 81 9.50 2.92 -11.09
CA ASP A 81 10.77 2.40 -11.59
C ASP A 81 11.26 1.13 -10.85
N PRO A 82 11.40 1.13 -9.50
CA PRO A 82 11.93 -0.05 -8.81
C PRO A 82 10.99 -1.26 -8.92
N LEU A 83 9.68 -1.06 -8.94
CA LEU A 83 8.72 -2.16 -9.10
C LEU A 83 8.73 -2.71 -10.53
N GLY A 84 8.73 -1.83 -11.54
CA GLY A 84 8.85 -2.25 -12.93
C GLY A 84 10.12 -3.04 -13.20
N ARG A 85 11.27 -2.57 -12.68
CA ARG A 85 12.55 -3.27 -12.82
C ARG A 85 12.53 -4.63 -12.13
N TYR A 86 12.02 -4.70 -10.90
CA TYR A 86 11.94 -5.95 -10.15
C TYR A 86 11.06 -6.98 -10.84
N LEU A 87 9.90 -6.57 -11.36
CA LEU A 87 8.99 -7.43 -12.12
C LEU A 87 9.67 -8.00 -13.37
N LEU A 88 10.39 -7.17 -14.14
CA LEU A 88 11.13 -7.63 -15.32
C LEU A 88 12.24 -8.62 -15.00
N GLU A 89 12.95 -8.43 -13.88
CA GLU A 89 14.01 -9.35 -13.46
C GLU A 89 13.44 -10.68 -12.97
N LEU A 90 12.30 -10.65 -12.29
CA LEU A 90 11.55 -11.83 -11.89
C LEU A 90 10.95 -12.55 -13.12
N GLU A 91 10.71 -11.82 -14.22
CA GLU A 91 10.08 -12.26 -15.47
C GLU A 91 11.10 -12.62 -16.58
N ALA A 92 11.66 -13.83 -16.49
CA ALA A 92 12.13 -14.54 -17.67
C ALA A 92 11.40 -15.88 -17.93
N ASP A 93 10.64 -16.44 -16.97
CA ASP A 93 10.09 -17.81 -17.11
C ASP A 93 8.64 -18.08 -16.61
N ARG A 94 7.90 -17.17 -15.93
CA ARG A 94 6.77 -17.61 -15.04
C ARG A 94 5.53 -16.69 -14.90
N ALA A 95 4.82 -16.37 -15.98
CA ALA A 95 3.65 -15.48 -15.98
C ALA A 95 2.29 -16.11 -15.53
N GLU A 96 2.24 -17.37 -15.09
CA GLU A 96 0.97 -18.10 -14.84
C GLU A 96 0.53 -18.17 -13.36
N GLY A 97 0.92 -17.19 -12.53
CA GLY A 97 0.62 -17.19 -11.09
C GLY A 97 -0.73 -16.57 -10.70
N ARG A 98 -1.23 -16.91 -9.51
CA ARG A 98 -2.29 -16.14 -8.83
C ARG A 98 -1.69 -15.30 -7.71
N SER A 99 -2.20 -14.09 -7.54
CA SER A 99 -1.78 -13.15 -6.49
C SER A 99 -1.89 -13.78 -5.09
N TRP A 100 -0.89 -13.54 -4.24
CA TRP A 100 -0.84 -14.10 -2.88
C TRP A 100 -1.84 -13.42 -1.92
N TYR A 101 -2.36 -12.27 -2.31
CA TYR A 101 -3.44 -11.58 -1.62
C TYR A 101 -4.73 -11.72 -2.43
N GLY A 102 -5.85 -11.85 -1.71
CA GLY A 102 -7.18 -11.95 -2.32
C GLY A 102 -7.78 -10.59 -2.66
N GLU A 103 -8.96 -10.64 -3.27
CA GLU A 103 -9.79 -9.47 -3.57
C GLU A 103 -10.06 -8.61 -2.32
N PRO A 104 -10.37 -7.31 -2.48
CA PRO A 104 -10.79 -6.47 -1.37
C PRO A 104 -11.94 -7.09 -0.58
N GLY A 105 -11.85 -7.00 0.75
CA GLY A 105 -12.88 -7.50 1.65
C GLY A 105 -13.89 -6.42 2.03
N ARG A 106 -14.85 -6.81 2.88
CA ARG A 106 -15.84 -5.88 3.45
C ARG A 106 -15.20 -4.76 4.29
N ALA A 107 -14.02 -4.98 4.84
CA ALA A 107 -13.33 -3.98 5.66
C ALA A 107 -12.80 -2.81 4.81
N GLU A 108 -12.51 -3.06 3.54
CA GLU A 108 -12.03 -2.07 2.60
C GLU A 108 -13.18 -1.32 1.89
N LEU A 109 -14.38 -1.92 1.85
CA LEU A 109 -15.59 -1.35 1.25
C LEU A 109 -16.37 -0.48 2.24
N VAL A 110 -15.96 0.78 2.37
CA VAL A 110 -16.56 1.76 3.29
C VAL A 110 -17.33 2.83 2.52
N GLU A 111 -18.52 3.19 3.00
CA GLU A 111 -19.27 4.34 2.49
C GLU A 111 -18.72 5.63 3.12
N TRP A 112 -17.90 6.37 2.36
CA TRP A 112 -17.16 7.52 2.90
C TRP A 112 -17.97 8.81 2.98
N GLN A 113 -19.03 8.98 2.21
CA GLN A 113 -19.79 10.23 2.18
C GLN A 113 -20.34 10.65 3.56
N PRO A 114 -20.99 9.77 4.34
CA PRO A 114 -21.43 10.11 5.70
C PRO A 114 -20.26 10.45 6.64
N VAL A 115 -19.13 9.76 6.48
CA VAL A 115 -17.93 9.97 7.30
C VAL A 115 -17.34 11.36 7.04
N LEU A 116 -17.13 11.71 5.77
CA LEU A 116 -16.59 13.01 5.36
C LEU A 116 -17.51 14.17 5.76
N HIS A 117 -18.83 13.99 5.58
CA HIS A 117 -19.82 14.99 5.99
C HIS A 117 -19.78 15.23 7.51
N ARG A 118 -19.78 14.17 8.33
CA ARG A 118 -19.62 14.29 9.78
C ARG A 118 -18.26 14.88 10.17
N ALA A 119 -17.22 14.58 9.40
CA ALA A 119 -15.90 15.15 9.58
C ALA A 119 -15.79 16.62 9.11
N GLY A 120 -16.81 17.17 8.46
CA GLY A 120 -16.76 18.52 7.88
C GLY A 120 -15.65 18.68 6.82
N VAL A 121 -15.24 17.59 6.18
CA VAL A 121 -14.16 17.57 5.18
C VAL A 121 -14.78 17.58 3.78
N HIS A 122 -14.43 18.59 2.98
CA HIS A 122 -14.89 18.69 1.59
C HIS A 122 -13.91 17.98 0.65
N ALA A 123 -14.12 16.68 0.47
CA ALA A 123 -13.38 15.85 -0.49
C ALA A 123 -14.33 14.95 -1.26
N SER A 124 -13.95 14.53 -2.46
CA SER A 124 -14.75 13.59 -3.25
C SER A 124 -14.84 12.23 -2.55
N PRO A 125 -16.04 11.76 -2.14
CA PRO A 125 -16.19 10.47 -1.47
C PRO A 125 -15.74 9.30 -2.34
N VAL A 126 -15.91 9.41 -3.67
CA VAL A 126 -15.51 8.38 -4.63
C VAL A 126 -13.99 8.26 -4.68
N ARG A 127 -13.27 9.39 -4.77
CA ARG A 127 -11.80 9.40 -4.79
C ARG A 127 -11.22 8.91 -3.46
N VAL A 128 -11.83 9.30 -2.34
CA VAL A 128 -11.45 8.78 -1.01
C VAL A 128 -11.67 7.27 -0.93
N ALA A 129 -12.79 6.76 -1.44
CA ALA A 129 -13.07 5.33 -1.46
C ALA A 129 -12.02 4.55 -2.24
N GLN A 130 -11.73 4.98 -3.46
CA GLN A 130 -10.76 4.31 -4.33
C GLN A 130 -9.34 4.37 -3.76
N ALA A 131 -8.88 5.54 -3.32
CA ALA A 131 -7.57 5.68 -2.70
C ALA A 131 -7.45 4.85 -1.41
N TYR A 132 -8.47 4.86 -0.55
CA TYR A 132 -8.47 4.04 0.66
C TYR A 132 -8.41 2.55 0.35
N LEU A 133 -9.22 2.08 -0.60
CA LEU A 133 -9.30 0.68 -1.01
C LEU A 133 -7.91 0.15 -1.41
N GLU A 134 -7.27 0.80 -2.36
CA GLU A 134 -6.00 0.31 -2.92
C GLU A 134 -4.84 0.44 -1.91
N LEU A 135 -4.83 1.51 -1.10
CA LEU A 135 -3.83 1.66 -0.04
C LEU A 135 -4.02 0.61 1.07
N ALA A 136 -5.26 0.27 1.43
CA ALA A 136 -5.55 -0.79 2.39
C ALA A 136 -5.15 -2.18 1.84
N VAL A 137 -5.41 -2.44 0.55
CA VAL A 137 -4.98 -3.67 -0.13
C VAL A 137 -3.45 -3.78 -0.15
N LEU A 138 -2.72 -2.69 -0.44
CA LEU A 138 -1.26 -2.66 -0.35
C LEU A 138 -0.77 -3.05 1.06
N VAL A 139 -1.31 -2.42 2.09
CA VAL A 139 -0.92 -2.71 3.49
C VAL A 139 -1.17 -4.18 3.81
N ARG A 140 -2.34 -4.71 3.46
CA ARG A 140 -2.71 -6.11 3.68
C ARG A 140 -1.84 -7.08 2.88
N ALA A 141 -1.48 -6.74 1.64
CA ALA A 141 -0.60 -7.56 0.81
C ALA A 141 0.80 -7.69 1.44
N LEU A 142 1.35 -6.59 1.97
CA LEU A 142 2.64 -6.59 2.68
C LEU A 142 2.56 -7.33 4.03
N GLU A 143 1.44 -7.22 4.75
CA GLU A 143 1.19 -8.02 5.96
C GLU A 143 1.07 -9.52 5.66
N GLY A 144 0.49 -9.87 4.51
CA GLY A 144 0.45 -11.24 3.99
C GLY A 144 1.85 -11.80 3.74
N LEU A 145 2.72 -11.04 3.06
CA LEU A 145 4.12 -11.42 2.88
C LEU A 145 4.86 -11.54 4.21
N ALA A 146 4.63 -10.64 5.16
CA ALA A 146 5.28 -10.72 6.47
C ALA A 146 4.84 -11.97 7.25
N SER A 147 3.57 -12.36 7.12
CA SER A 147 3.04 -13.59 7.71
C SER A 147 3.64 -14.83 7.04
N ALA A 148 3.73 -14.84 5.71
CA ALA A 148 4.40 -15.88 4.94
C ALA A 148 5.88 -16.05 5.35
N ALA A 149 6.60 -14.95 5.54
CA ALA A 149 8.00 -14.95 6.00
C ALA A 149 8.15 -15.64 7.37
N ARG A 150 7.30 -15.25 8.34
CA ARG A 150 7.29 -15.86 9.69
C ARG A 150 6.94 -17.35 9.65
N MET A 151 6.01 -17.75 8.78
CA MET A 151 5.58 -19.13 8.61
C MET A 151 6.54 -19.96 7.74
N ARG A 152 7.60 -19.34 7.17
CA ARG A 152 8.51 -19.94 6.18
C ARG A 152 7.76 -20.55 5.00
N SER A 153 6.71 -19.87 4.56
CA SER A 153 5.82 -20.28 3.48
C SER A 153 5.80 -19.19 2.40
N ALA A 154 6.98 -18.85 1.88
CA ALA A 154 7.13 -17.85 0.83
C ALA A 154 6.23 -18.19 -0.37
N PRO A 155 5.56 -17.19 -1.00
CA PRO A 155 4.81 -17.45 -2.22
C PRO A 155 5.75 -17.95 -3.32
N GLU A 156 5.24 -18.82 -4.19
CA GLU A 156 5.95 -19.21 -5.40
C GLU A 156 6.29 -17.96 -6.24
N PRO A 157 7.41 -17.95 -6.98
CA PRO A 157 7.82 -16.79 -7.78
C PRO A 157 6.75 -16.28 -8.75
N SER A 158 5.95 -17.17 -9.35
CA SER A 158 4.84 -16.78 -10.24
C SER A 158 3.73 -16.05 -9.47
N SER A 159 3.39 -16.51 -8.27
CA SER A 159 2.41 -15.84 -7.40
C SER A 159 2.91 -14.50 -6.90
N LEU A 160 4.20 -14.41 -6.54
CA LEU A 160 4.85 -13.15 -6.16
C LEU A 160 4.89 -12.16 -7.33
N TRP A 161 5.15 -12.63 -8.54
CA TRP A 161 5.09 -11.78 -9.73
C TRP A 161 3.66 -11.26 -9.94
N ALA A 162 2.67 -12.16 -9.95
CA ALA A 162 1.27 -11.82 -10.21
C ALA A 162 0.74 -10.75 -9.24
N GLY A 163 0.97 -10.92 -7.94
CA GLY A 163 0.49 -9.92 -6.98
C GLY A 163 1.28 -8.60 -7.01
N LEU A 164 2.58 -8.61 -7.34
CA LEU A 164 3.33 -7.36 -7.48
C LEU A 164 2.89 -6.59 -8.73
N PHE A 165 2.54 -7.32 -9.79
CA PHE A 165 1.96 -6.77 -11.00
C PHE A 165 0.57 -6.17 -10.73
N ASP A 166 -0.32 -6.92 -10.07
CA ASP A 166 -1.65 -6.42 -9.69
C ASP A 166 -1.56 -5.16 -8.80
N LEU A 167 -0.64 -5.14 -7.82
CA LEU A 167 -0.39 -3.96 -6.99
C LEU A 167 0.06 -2.77 -7.84
N ARG A 168 0.94 -2.99 -8.82
CA ARG A 168 1.40 -1.94 -9.73
C ARG A 168 0.22 -1.33 -10.48
N GLU A 169 -0.61 -2.17 -11.09
CA GLU A 169 -1.75 -1.72 -11.89
C GLU A 169 -2.74 -0.94 -11.03
N ASN A 170 -3.14 -1.48 -9.89
CA ASN A 170 -4.12 -0.83 -9.01
C ASN A 170 -3.60 0.49 -8.41
N LEU A 171 -2.34 0.52 -7.96
CA LEU A 171 -1.79 1.68 -7.28
C LEU A 171 -1.40 2.78 -8.28
N LEU A 172 -0.70 2.45 -9.36
CA LEU A 172 -0.15 3.43 -10.29
C LEU A 172 -1.18 3.86 -11.34
N ASN A 173 -2.03 2.94 -11.82
CA ASN A 173 -3.04 3.27 -12.82
C ASN A 173 -4.41 3.64 -12.21
N GLY A 174 -4.61 3.37 -10.91
CA GLY A 174 -5.83 3.72 -10.18
C GLY A 174 -5.60 4.80 -9.12
N ALA A 175 -5.09 4.39 -7.95
CA ALA A 175 -5.06 5.23 -6.75
C ALA A 175 -4.23 6.52 -6.89
N LEU A 176 -3.19 6.52 -7.72
CA LEU A 176 -2.27 7.64 -7.87
C LEU A 176 -2.97 8.92 -8.37
N GLU A 177 -3.91 8.81 -9.32
CA GLU A 177 -4.67 9.97 -9.80
C GLU A 177 -5.59 10.53 -8.70
N ASP A 178 -6.26 9.64 -7.96
CA ASP A 178 -7.15 10.05 -6.87
C ASP A 178 -6.38 10.74 -5.75
N LEU A 179 -5.19 10.24 -5.41
CA LEU A 179 -4.33 10.88 -4.42
C LEU A 179 -3.84 12.25 -4.88
N ARG A 180 -3.50 12.43 -6.17
CA ARG A 180 -3.16 13.75 -6.73
C ARG A 180 -4.32 14.72 -6.63
N ALA A 181 -5.54 14.26 -6.94
CA ALA A 181 -6.73 15.10 -6.83
C ALA A 181 -7.06 15.48 -5.37
N LEU A 182 -6.81 14.58 -4.41
CA LEU A 182 -6.98 14.83 -2.98
C LEU A 182 -5.86 15.71 -2.38
N ALA A 183 -4.70 15.74 -3.03
CA ALA A 183 -3.55 16.56 -2.66
C ALA A 183 -3.67 18.02 -3.14
N ALA A 184 -4.55 18.31 -4.10
CA ALA A 184 -4.79 19.67 -4.63
C ALA A 184 -5.54 20.59 -3.65
#